data_AF-A0A2X0U4I0-F1
#
_entry.id   AF-A0A2X0U4I0-F1
#
_cell.length_a   1.000
_cell.length_b   1.000
_cell.length_c   1.000
_cell.angle_alpha   90.00
_cell.angle_beta   90.00
_cell.angle_gamma   90.00
#
_symmetry.space_group_name_H-M   'P 1'
#
loop_
_entity.id
_entity.type
_entity.pdbx_description
1 polymer ?
#
loop_
_entity_poly.entity_id
_entity_poly.type
_entity_poly.pdbx_seq_one_letter_code
_entity_poly.pdbx_strand_id
1 'polypeptide(L)'
;MAELGFSTYVFIERIAANAAALHPFPEHNVALVRDALADAGFEISLLGPDAPEIGEGVYFQPEPFGDEVMGLLADALTLRGIGAYAYALVDSSLGGELADIALFTRVGDVFPRQGRHILMTRMYIQRTPTGAGNKAVTWAFGSPTDLEEANALLSERFDTEPVTDPRGMAAIEIRHPEFAAGTAEPMVLLDEIFQVLGAAGFEGITMCNDPGQPAQG
;
A
#
# COMPACT_ATOMS: atom_id res chain seq x y z
N MET A 1 -24.07 5.47 17.31
CA MET A 1 -22.66 5.91 17.31
C MET A 1 -22.37 6.43 15.92
N ALA A 2 -21.69 7.58 15.78
CA ALA A 2 -21.22 7.99 14.46
C ALA A 2 -20.18 6.96 14.02
N GLU A 3 -20.34 6.39 12.83
CA GLU A 3 -19.33 5.52 12.25
C GLU A 3 -18.10 6.38 12.00
N LEU A 4 -16.97 6.06 12.64
CA LEU A 4 -15.72 6.78 12.41
C LEU A 4 -15.15 6.36 11.06
N GLY A 5 -14.60 7.32 10.30
CA GLY A 5 -13.98 7.06 9.00
C GLY A 5 -14.94 7.14 7.81
N PHE A 6 -14.59 6.46 6.72
CA PHE A 6 -15.30 6.51 5.43
C PHE A 6 -15.90 5.14 5.08
N SER A 7 -16.87 5.12 4.18
CA SER A 7 -17.42 3.86 3.63
C SER A 7 -16.56 3.28 2.50
N THR A 8 -15.60 4.07 2.00
CA THR A 8 -14.70 3.67 0.92
C THR A 8 -13.34 4.27 1.18
N TYR A 9 -12.32 3.42 1.01
CA TYR A 9 -10.93 3.80 1.07
C TYR A 9 -10.25 3.54 -0.25
N VAL A 10 -9.24 4.33 -0.59
CA VAL A 10 -8.45 4.17 -1.81
C VAL A 10 -6.99 4.27 -1.47
N PHE A 11 -6.23 3.27 -1.88
CA PHE A 11 -4.78 3.31 -1.80
C PHE A 11 -4.21 3.62 -3.17
N ILE A 12 -3.41 4.67 -3.26
CA ILE A 12 -2.85 5.16 -4.51
C ILE A 12 -1.38 4.75 -4.58
N GLU A 13 -1.06 3.98 -5.60
CA GLU A 13 0.26 3.42 -5.84
C GLU A 13 0.85 3.98 -7.14
N ARG A 14 2.10 4.42 -7.09
CA ARG A 14 2.85 4.75 -8.30
C ARG A 14 3.28 3.45 -8.99
N ILE A 15 2.79 3.23 -10.21
CA ILE A 15 3.12 2.04 -11.02
C ILE A 15 4.08 2.35 -12.18
N ALA A 16 4.21 3.63 -12.55
CA ALA A 16 5.19 4.10 -13.53
C ALA A 16 5.55 5.59 -13.28
N ALA A 17 6.51 6.11 -14.04
CA ALA A 17 6.91 7.53 -13.96
C ALA A 17 5.75 8.50 -14.24
N ASN A 18 4.75 8.07 -15.02
CA ASN A 18 3.61 8.85 -15.47
C ASN A 18 2.26 8.13 -15.28
N ALA A 19 2.20 7.13 -14.38
CA ALA A 19 0.96 6.42 -14.08
C ALA A 19 0.85 6.02 -12.61
N ALA A 20 -0.37 6.07 -12.08
CA ALA A 20 -0.73 5.64 -10.74
C ALA A 20 -1.94 4.70 -10.78
N ALA A 21 -1.86 3.60 -10.05
CA ALA A 21 -2.98 2.72 -9.77
C ALA A 21 -3.74 3.22 -8.53
N LEU A 22 -5.05 3.05 -8.56
CA LEU A 22 -5.97 3.37 -7.48
C LEU A 22 -6.68 2.08 -7.10
N HIS A 23 -6.45 1.66 -5.86
CA HIS A 23 -6.95 0.40 -5.30
C HIS A 23 -8.08 0.70 -4.32
N PRO A 24 -9.35 0.72 -4.77
CA PRO A 24 -10.49 0.96 -3.89
C PRO A 24 -10.79 -0.24 -3.01
N PHE A 25 -11.16 0.05 -1.76
CA PHE A 25 -11.75 -0.90 -0.82
C PHE A 25 -13.05 -0.31 -0.27
N PRO A 26 -14.20 -0.99 -0.45
CA PRO A 26 -14.39 -2.18 -1.27
C PRO A 26 -14.15 -1.95 -2.77
N GLU A 27 -13.70 -2.99 -3.48
CA GLU A 27 -13.33 -2.94 -4.91
C GLU A 27 -14.49 -2.55 -5.85
N HIS A 28 -15.72 -2.84 -5.47
CA HIS A 28 -16.92 -2.51 -6.25
C HIS A 28 -17.25 -1.01 -6.30
N ASN A 29 -16.51 -0.18 -5.56
CA ASN A 29 -16.69 1.27 -5.55
C ASN A 29 -15.77 2.00 -6.55
N VAL A 30 -15.13 1.29 -7.48
CA VAL A 30 -14.21 1.90 -8.45
C VAL A 30 -14.88 2.97 -9.34
N ALA A 31 -16.16 2.78 -9.71
CA ALA A 31 -16.91 3.80 -10.45
C ALA A 31 -17.13 5.09 -9.65
N LEU A 32 -17.38 4.98 -8.34
CA LEU A 32 -17.50 6.13 -7.43
C LEU A 32 -16.18 6.91 -7.35
N VAL A 33 -15.04 6.19 -7.29
CA VAL A 33 -13.69 6.80 -7.28
C VAL A 33 -13.42 7.56 -8.58
N ARG A 34 -13.77 6.98 -9.73
CA ARG A 34 -13.66 7.65 -11.03
C ARG A 34 -14.45 8.95 -11.06
N ASP A 35 -15.73 8.89 -10.68
CA ASP A 35 -16.61 10.06 -10.75
C ASP A 35 -16.15 11.17 -9.80
N ALA A 36 -15.69 10.82 -8.59
CA ALA A 36 -15.12 11.78 -7.64
C ALA A 36 -13.85 12.47 -8.15
N LEU A 37 -12.98 11.74 -8.86
CA LEU A 37 -11.77 12.30 -9.46
C LEU A 37 -12.08 13.13 -10.72
N ALA A 38 -13.02 12.71 -11.55
CA ALA A 38 -13.48 13.49 -12.70
C ALA A 38 -14.03 14.85 -12.25
N ASP A 39 -14.81 14.89 -11.16
CA ASP A 39 -15.28 16.13 -10.52
C ASP A 39 -14.15 17.01 -9.97
N ALA A 40 -12.94 16.47 -9.82
CA ALA A 40 -11.73 17.19 -9.44
C ALA A 40 -10.84 17.56 -10.63
N GLY A 41 -11.22 17.18 -11.86
CA GLY A 41 -10.43 17.36 -13.07
C GLY A 41 -9.37 16.29 -13.30
N PHE A 42 -9.44 15.16 -12.60
CA PHE A 42 -8.56 14.00 -12.79
C PHE A 42 -9.32 12.86 -13.48
N GLU A 43 -9.02 12.63 -14.75
CA GLU A 43 -9.60 11.51 -15.48
C GLU A 43 -8.82 10.22 -15.22
N ILE A 44 -9.52 9.13 -14.90
CA ILE A 44 -8.93 7.81 -14.73
C ILE A 44 -9.60 6.79 -15.64
N SER A 45 -8.83 5.81 -16.09
CA SER A 45 -9.36 4.61 -16.75
C SER A 45 -9.69 3.54 -15.72
N LEU A 46 -10.71 2.72 -15.99
CA LEU A 46 -11.01 1.56 -15.16
C LEU A 46 -10.43 0.30 -15.82
N LEU A 47 -9.70 -0.50 -15.05
CA LEU A 47 -9.10 -1.75 -15.48
C LEU A 47 -9.64 -2.93 -14.68
N GLY A 48 -9.84 -4.06 -15.36
CA GLY A 48 -10.33 -5.30 -14.76
C GLY A 48 -11.25 -6.04 -15.72
N PRO A 49 -11.35 -7.38 -15.61
CA PRO A 49 -12.28 -8.17 -16.44
C PRO A 49 -13.75 -7.81 -16.17
N ASP A 50 -14.05 -7.32 -14.98
CA ASP A 50 -15.39 -6.99 -14.49
C ASP A 50 -15.59 -5.47 -14.34
N ALA A 51 -14.77 -4.65 -15.01
CA ALA A 51 -14.96 -3.21 -15.03
C ALA A 51 -16.18 -2.83 -15.91
N PRO A 52 -17.00 -1.83 -15.52
CA PRO A 52 -16.77 -0.87 -14.43
C PRO A 52 -17.30 -1.30 -13.05
N GLU A 53 -17.88 -2.49 -12.89
CA GLU A 53 -18.50 -2.94 -11.65
C GLU A 53 -17.48 -3.26 -10.55
N ILE A 54 -16.33 -3.86 -10.91
CA ILE A 54 -15.22 -4.21 -10.02
C ILE A 54 -13.90 -3.93 -10.75
N GLY A 55 -12.91 -3.38 -10.04
CA GLY A 55 -11.56 -3.28 -10.58
C GLY A 55 -10.70 -2.18 -9.96
N GLU A 56 -9.67 -1.81 -10.71
CA GLU A 56 -8.71 -0.79 -10.34
C GLU A 56 -8.88 0.46 -11.20
N GLY A 57 -8.64 1.62 -10.60
CA GLY A 57 -8.50 2.86 -11.35
C GLY A 57 -7.06 3.07 -11.80
N VAL A 58 -6.85 3.62 -12.99
CA VAL A 58 -5.52 4.07 -13.44
C VAL A 58 -5.58 5.52 -13.86
N TYR A 59 -4.85 6.36 -13.13
CA TYR A 59 -4.53 7.71 -13.55
C TYR A 59 -3.29 7.68 -14.43
N PHE A 60 -3.38 8.32 -15.59
CA PHE A 60 -2.29 8.43 -16.56
C PHE A 60 -2.22 9.85 -17.11
N GLN A 61 -1.00 10.33 -17.33
CA GLN A 61 -0.75 11.53 -18.12
C GLN A 61 0.47 11.31 -19.04
N PRO A 62 0.58 12.06 -20.15
CA PRO A 62 1.67 11.83 -21.11
C PRO A 62 3.06 12.08 -20.49
N GLU A 63 3.21 13.15 -19.71
CA GLU A 63 4.46 13.53 -19.07
C GLU A 63 4.62 12.87 -17.69
N PRO A 64 5.86 12.52 -17.27
CA PRO A 64 6.14 12.10 -15.91
C PRO A 64 5.65 13.09 -14.86
N PHE A 65 5.16 12.58 -13.73
CA PHE A 65 4.75 13.39 -12.58
C PHE A 65 5.48 13.03 -11.31
N GLY A 66 5.78 14.05 -10.49
CA GLY A 66 6.32 13.88 -9.15
C GLY A 66 5.25 13.48 -8.13
N ASP A 67 5.65 13.32 -6.88
CA ASP A 67 4.78 12.83 -5.81
C ASP A 67 3.68 13.82 -5.40
N GLU A 68 3.82 15.08 -5.79
CA GLU A 68 2.76 16.10 -5.65
C GLU A 68 1.45 15.63 -6.28
N VAL A 69 1.49 15.06 -7.49
CA VAL A 69 0.27 14.59 -8.18
C VAL A 69 -0.38 13.43 -7.43
N MET A 70 0.42 12.52 -6.86
CA MET A 70 -0.09 11.44 -6.01
C MET A 70 -0.83 11.99 -4.79
N GLY A 71 -0.26 13.02 -4.16
CA GLY A 71 -0.90 13.73 -3.05
C GLY A 71 -2.19 14.43 -3.45
N LEU A 72 -2.20 15.12 -4.60
CA LEU A 72 -3.40 15.80 -5.12
C LEU A 72 -4.55 14.82 -5.41
N LEU A 73 -4.25 13.62 -5.93
CA LEU A 73 -5.27 12.58 -6.13
C LEU A 73 -5.87 12.13 -4.78
N ALA A 74 -5.03 11.90 -3.77
CA ALA A 74 -5.50 11.51 -2.43
C ALA A 74 -6.33 12.63 -1.76
N ASP A 75 -5.87 13.87 -1.87
CA ASP A 75 -6.56 15.02 -1.30
C ASP A 75 -7.91 15.23 -1.98
N ALA A 76 -7.97 15.10 -3.30
CA ALA A 76 -9.19 15.25 -4.10
C ALA A 76 -10.27 14.23 -3.68
N LEU A 77 -9.89 12.98 -3.43
CA LEU A 77 -10.77 11.92 -2.95
C LEU A 77 -11.22 12.18 -1.51
N THR A 78 -10.29 12.51 -0.62
CA THR A 78 -10.59 12.74 0.81
C THR A 78 -11.54 13.92 1.01
N LEU A 79 -11.34 15.01 0.27
CA LEU A 79 -12.25 16.17 0.29
C LEU A 79 -13.65 15.85 -0.23
N ARG A 80 -13.82 14.75 -0.96
CA ARG A 80 -15.10 14.26 -1.51
C ARG A 80 -15.71 13.10 -0.71
N GLY A 81 -15.18 12.81 0.48
CA GLY A 81 -15.74 11.80 1.36
C GLY A 81 -15.26 10.37 1.09
N ILE A 82 -14.12 10.20 0.40
CA ILE A 82 -13.48 8.91 0.17
C ILE A 82 -12.12 8.92 0.86
N GLY A 83 -11.88 8.03 1.82
CA GLY A 83 -10.63 8.02 2.57
C GLY A 83 -9.46 7.59 1.70
N ALA A 84 -8.56 8.49 1.31
CA ALA A 84 -7.47 8.13 0.43
C ALA A 84 -6.10 8.23 1.09
N TYR A 85 -5.22 7.32 0.69
CA TYR A 85 -3.82 7.31 1.08
C TYR A 85 -2.95 7.15 -0.15
N ALA A 86 -2.11 8.12 -0.43
CA ALA A 86 -1.08 8.03 -1.44
C ALA A 86 0.28 7.83 -0.78
N TYR A 87 1.10 6.98 -1.38
CA TYR A 87 2.44 6.70 -0.88
C TYR A 87 3.48 6.92 -1.97
N ALA A 88 4.52 7.67 -1.63
CA ALA A 88 5.69 7.89 -2.46
C ALA A 88 6.82 6.99 -2.00
N LEU A 89 7.54 6.42 -2.96
CA LEU A 89 8.81 5.77 -2.73
C LEU A 89 9.85 6.87 -2.44
N VAL A 90 10.30 6.96 -1.20
CA VAL A 90 11.26 7.97 -0.72
C VAL A 90 12.65 7.70 -1.25
N ASP A 91 13.05 6.43 -1.26
CA ASP A 91 14.37 6.02 -1.69
C ASP A 91 14.39 4.54 -2.11
N SER A 92 15.33 4.22 -2.99
CA SER A 92 15.93 2.89 -3.13
C SER A 92 17.38 3.04 -2.65
N SER A 93 17.60 3.11 -1.34
CA SER A 93 18.87 3.68 -0.85
C SER A 93 20.07 2.74 -1.01
N LEU A 94 20.94 3.12 -1.96
CA LEU A 94 22.37 3.38 -1.78
C LEU A 94 23.24 2.32 -1.08
N GLY A 95 23.93 1.53 -1.90
CA GLY A 95 25.35 1.21 -1.71
C GLY A 95 25.73 0.36 -0.50
N GLY A 96 25.62 -0.96 -0.65
CA GLY A 96 26.14 -1.97 0.27
C GLY A 96 25.44 -3.31 0.00
N GLU A 97 25.96 -4.43 0.51
CA GLU A 97 25.42 -5.80 0.28
C GLU A 97 23.95 -6.02 0.74
N LEU A 98 23.25 -4.95 1.12
CA LEU A 98 21.85 -4.91 1.52
C LEU A 98 20.94 -4.20 0.48
N ALA A 99 21.26 -4.28 -0.81
CA ALA A 99 20.45 -3.73 -1.90
C ALA A 99 18.93 -4.02 -1.78
N ASP A 100 18.16 -2.95 -2.03
CA ASP A 100 16.73 -2.83 -2.37
C ASP A 100 15.69 -3.15 -1.28
N ILE A 101 15.51 -2.23 -0.32
CA ILE A 101 14.26 -2.10 0.43
C ILE A 101 13.65 -0.75 0.07
N ALA A 102 12.47 -0.81 -0.55
CA ALA A 102 11.67 0.34 -0.93
C ALA A 102 11.13 1.04 0.33
N LEU A 103 11.61 2.25 0.64
CA LEU A 103 11.08 3.04 1.77
C LEU A 103 9.91 3.90 1.29
N PHE A 104 8.75 3.79 1.94
CA PHE A 104 7.57 4.56 1.58
C PHE A 104 7.23 5.65 2.60
N THR A 105 6.76 6.79 2.11
CA THR A 105 6.13 7.82 2.95
C THR A 105 4.80 8.25 2.37
N ARG A 106 3.88 8.68 3.24
CA ARG A 106 2.58 9.18 2.85
C ARG A 106 2.70 10.57 2.22
N VAL A 107 2.01 10.78 1.10
CA VAL A 107 1.89 12.07 0.41
C VAL A 107 0.44 12.54 0.36
N GLY A 108 0.23 13.83 0.09
CA GLY A 108 -1.05 14.52 0.26
C GLY A 108 -1.17 15.17 1.64
N ASP A 109 -1.95 16.24 1.71
CA ASP A 109 -2.15 17.04 2.93
C ASP A 109 -3.43 16.65 3.68
N VAL A 110 -4.40 16.10 2.97
CA VAL A 110 -5.74 15.74 3.46
C VAL A 110 -5.87 14.22 3.43
N PHE A 111 -5.77 13.60 4.61
CA PHE A 111 -5.93 12.15 4.76
C PHE A 111 -6.65 11.79 6.07
N PRO A 112 -7.29 10.61 6.13
CA PRO A 112 -7.96 10.15 7.35
C PRO A 112 -6.97 9.93 8.50
N ARG A 113 -7.19 10.61 9.63
CA ARG A 113 -6.33 10.56 10.83
C ARG A 113 -6.71 9.46 11.81
N GLN A 114 -8.01 9.29 12.01
CA GLN A 114 -8.62 8.19 12.74
C GLN A 114 -9.28 7.31 11.68
N GLY A 115 -8.67 6.18 11.39
CA GLY A 115 -9.15 5.25 10.38
C GLY A 115 -10.31 4.41 10.88
N ARG A 116 -10.63 3.35 10.14
CA ARG A 116 -11.74 2.43 10.41
C ARG A 116 -11.21 0.99 10.49
N HIS A 117 -9.97 0.83 10.97
CA HIS A 117 -9.21 -0.41 10.91
C HIS A 117 -9.04 -0.90 9.46
N ILE A 118 -8.80 0.02 8.53
CA ILE A 118 -8.60 -0.29 7.11
C ILE A 118 -7.13 -0.09 6.75
N LEU A 119 -6.48 -1.18 6.35
CA LEU A 119 -5.07 -1.17 5.96
C LEU A 119 -4.89 -1.74 4.55
N MET A 120 -3.89 -1.22 3.84
CA MET A 120 -3.33 -1.92 2.69
C MET A 120 -2.03 -2.56 3.12
N THR A 121 -1.88 -3.85 2.82
CA THR A 121 -0.63 -4.59 2.99
C THR A 121 -0.05 -4.94 1.64
N ARG A 122 1.26 -4.76 1.48
CA ARG A 122 1.96 -5.09 0.25
C ARG A 122 3.29 -5.76 0.53
N MET A 123 3.45 -6.98 0.04
CA MET A 123 4.71 -7.70 0.13
C MET A 123 5.53 -7.52 -1.14
N TYR A 124 6.81 -7.19 -0.96
CA TYR A 124 7.83 -7.14 -1.99
C TYR A 124 8.79 -8.29 -1.78
N ILE A 125 9.02 -9.07 -2.84
CA ILE A 125 9.89 -10.24 -2.80
C ILE A 125 11.04 -10.03 -3.77
N GLN A 126 12.25 -10.26 -3.28
CA GLN A 126 13.45 -10.34 -4.07
C GLN A 126 13.97 -11.78 -4.01
N ARG A 127 14.06 -12.42 -5.17
CA ARG A 127 14.69 -13.74 -5.32
C ARG A 127 16.00 -13.61 -6.06
N THR A 128 17.04 -14.26 -5.56
CA THR A 128 18.33 -14.36 -6.25
C THR A 128 18.46 -15.75 -6.90
N PRO A 129 19.24 -15.90 -8.00
CA PRO A 129 19.38 -17.19 -8.67
C PRO A 129 19.91 -18.32 -7.78
N THR A 130 20.76 -17.98 -6.81
CA THR A 130 21.39 -18.92 -5.88
C THR A 130 20.59 -19.10 -4.58
N GLY A 131 19.51 -18.34 -4.39
CA GLY A 131 18.77 -18.22 -3.12
C GLY A 131 19.51 -17.44 -2.03
N ALA A 132 20.84 -17.33 -2.11
CA ALA A 132 21.62 -16.49 -1.20
C ALA A 132 21.29 -15.01 -1.45
N GLY A 133 20.77 -14.33 -0.43
CA GLY A 133 20.32 -12.94 -0.52
C GLY A 133 18.85 -12.77 -0.93
N ASN A 134 18.04 -13.83 -0.88
CA ASN A 134 16.58 -13.69 -0.93
C ASN A 134 16.10 -12.76 0.19
N LYS A 135 15.12 -11.90 -0.12
CA LYS A 135 14.51 -10.98 0.84
C LYS A 135 13.03 -10.87 0.60
N ALA A 136 12.28 -10.70 1.68
CA ALA A 136 10.89 -10.31 1.63
C ALA A 136 10.64 -9.22 2.67
N VAL A 137 9.89 -8.20 2.27
CA VAL A 137 9.45 -7.10 3.14
C VAL A 137 7.99 -6.85 2.88
N THR A 138 7.19 -6.78 3.94
CA THR A 138 5.79 -6.33 3.85
C THR A 138 5.66 -4.92 4.36
N TRP A 139 4.96 -4.09 3.61
CA TRP A 139 4.58 -2.75 4.01
C TRP A 139 3.11 -2.72 4.38
N ALA A 140 2.77 -2.13 5.52
CA ALA A 140 1.40 -1.81 5.89
C ALA A 140 1.17 -0.30 5.84
N PHE A 141 0.01 0.09 5.32
CA PHE A 141 -0.35 1.46 4.98
C PHE A 141 -1.76 1.77 5.49
N GLY A 142 -1.98 2.99 5.99
CA GLY A 142 -3.28 3.40 6.53
C GLY A 142 -3.25 4.69 7.35
N SER A 143 -4.24 4.85 8.22
CA SER A 143 -4.31 5.99 9.14
C SER A 143 -3.21 5.89 10.21
N PRO A 144 -2.70 7.02 10.74
CA PRO A 144 -1.73 6.97 11.85
C PRO A 144 -2.22 6.15 13.05
N THR A 145 -3.49 6.30 13.45
CA THR A 145 -4.06 5.57 14.59
C THR A 145 -4.17 4.08 14.32
N ASP A 146 -4.63 3.69 13.13
CA ASP A 146 -4.75 2.29 12.72
C ASP A 146 -3.38 1.62 12.65
N LEU A 147 -2.36 2.35 12.15
CA LEU A 147 -0.99 1.86 12.07
C LEU A 147 -0.34 1.72 13.46
N GLU A 148 -0.60 2.63 14.40
CA GLU A 148 -0.09 2.50 15.77
C GLU A 148 -0.61 1.23 16.45
N GLU A 149 -1.91 0.96 16.33
CA GLU A 149 -2.55 -0.25 16.86
C GLU A 149 -2.05 -1.53 16.15
N ALA A 150 -2.03 -1.52 14.82
CA ALA A 150 -1.55 -2.64 14.03
C ALA A 150 -0.07 -2.95 14.32
N ASN A 151 0.78 -1.94 14.48
CA ASN A 151 2.19 -2.13 14.81
C ASN A 151 2.36 -2.78 16.18
N ALA A 152 1.58 -2.36 17.18
CA ALA A 152 1.60 -2.99 18.50
C ALA A 152 1.30 -4.49 18.41
N LEU A 153 0.26 -4.87 17.66
CA LEU A 153 -0.13 -6.27 17.46
C LEU A 153 0.91 -7.08 16.67
N LEU A 154 1.40 -6.52 15.57
CA LEU A 154 2.33 -7.22 14.67
C LEU A 154 3.72 -7.39 15.30
N SER A 155 4.18 -6.42 16.09
CA SER A 155 5.49 -6.46 16.75
C SER A 155 5.64 -7.59 17.78
N GLU A 156 4.53 -8.20 18.22
CA GLU A 156 4.56 -9.38 19.10
C GLU A 156 5.10 -10.64 18.38
N ARG A 157 4.99 -10.69 17.05
CA ARG A 157 5.32 -11.87 16.23
C ARG A 157 6.34 -11.61 15.12
N PHE A 158 6.41 -10.39 14.60
CA PHE A 158 7.23 -10.05 13.44
C PHE A 158 8.28 -8.97 13.76
N ASP A 159 9.33 -8.90 12.95
CA ASP A 159 10.31 -7.80 12.98
C ASP A 159 9.71 -6.56 12.29
N THR A 160 9.15 -5.65 13.08
CA THR A 160 8.45 -4.45 12.59
C THR A 160 9.25 -3.17 12.85
N GLU A 161 9.36 -2.30 11.86
CA GLU A 161 9.93 -0.96 11.98
C GLU A 161 8.89 0.11 11.55
N PRO A 162 8.45 1.00 12.46
CA PRO A 162 7.50 2.05 12.11
C PRO A 162 8.18 3.17 11.32
N VAL A 163 7.53 3.64 10.25
CA VAL A 163 7.95 4.83 9.50
C VAL A 163 7.07 6.01 9.89
N THR A 164 7.69 7.06 10.42
CA THR A 164 6.99 8.25 10.93
C THR A 164 7.32 9.51 10.14
N ASP A 165 6.33 10.37 9.94
CA ASP A 165 6.50 11.75 9.50
C ASP A 165 6.03 12.72 10.60
N PRO A 166 6.18 14.05 10.45
CA PRO A 166 5.69 15.02 11.44
C PRO A 166 4.18 14.95 11.73
N ARG A 167 3.43 14.21 10.92
CA ARG A 167 1.98 14.06 10.96
C ARG A 167 1.56 12.71 11.57
N GLY A 168 2.51 11.90 12.07
CA GLY A 168 2.28 10.63 12.77
C GLY A 168 2.90 9.45 12.03
N MET A 169 2.50 8.23 12.41
CA MET A 169 2.91 7.04 11.66
C MET A 169 2.37 7.12 10.21
N ALA A 170 3.25 6.81 9.26
CA ALA A 170 2.97 6.83 7.83
C ALA A 170 2.84 5.40 7.27
N ALA A 171 3.70 4.49 7.70
CA ALA A 171 3.68 3.08 7.29
C ALA A 171 4.36 2.20 8.36
N ILE A 172 4.24 0.89 8.20
CA ILE A 172 4.99 -0.12 8.97
C ILE A 172 5.79 -0.94 7.96
N GLU A 173 7.10 -1.04 8.18
CA GLU A 173 7.95 -2.03 7.52
C GLU A 173 7.92 -3.32 8.34
N ILE A 174 7.71 -4.47 7.70
CA ILE A 174 7.75 -5.79 8.33
C ILE A 174 8.77 -6.63 7.58
N ARG A 175 9.87 -6.97 8.24
CA ARG A 175 10.96 -7.76 7.67
C ARG A 175 10.72 -9.24 7.91
N HIS A 176 11.03 -10.05 6.90
CA HIS A 176 10.83 -11.49 6.91
C HIS A 176 12.16 -12.25 6.82
N PRO A 177 12.97 -12.28 7.91
CA PRO A 177 14.22 -13.04 7.92
C PRO A 177 14.01 -14.55 7.68
N GLU A 178 12.83 -15.07 7.97
CA GLU A 178 12.41 -16.46 7.73
C GLU A 178 12.43 -16.80 6.23
N PHE A 179 12.04 -15.85 5.37
CA PHE A 179 12.12 -16.05 3.93
C PHE A 179 13.58 -16.08 3.44
N ALA A 180 14.41 -15.18 3.96
CA ALA A 180 15.85 -15.16 3.64
C ALA A 180 16.56 -16.44 4.11
N ALA A 181 16.12 -17.02 5.22
CA ALA A 181 16.59 -18.29 5.76
C ALA A 181 16.01 -19.52 5.04
N GLY A 182 15.03 -19.34 4.15
CA GLY A 182 14.33 -20.44 3.47
C GLY A 182 13.43 -21.27 4.39
N THR A 183 13.00 -20.72 5.53
CA THR A 183 12.16 -21.41 6.51
C THR A 183 10.66 -21.10 6.37
N ALA A 184 10.31 -20.04 5.63
CA ALA A 184 8.92 -19.69 5.32
C ALA A 184 8.77 -19.20 3.88
N GLU A 185 7.63 -19.51 3.27
CA GLU A 185 7.26 -18.97 1.95
C GLU A 185 6.42 -17.69 2.10
N PRO A 186 6.43 -16.78 1.11
CA PRO A 186 5.75 -15.49 1.18
C PRO A 186 4.26 -15.56 1.53
N MET A 187 3.54 -16.53 0.95
CA MET A 187 2.10 -16.68 1.20
C MET A 187 1.78 -17.13 2.63
N VAL A 188 2.68 -17.89 3.27
CA VAL A 188 2.53 -18.27 4.68
C VAL A 188 2.69 -17.04 5.56
N LEU A 189 3.72 -16.22 5.29
CA LEU A 189 3.98 -14.98 6.04
C LEU A 189 2.81 -13.98 5.90
N LEU A 190 2.26 -13.82 4.69
CA LEU A 190 1.07 -12.99 4.47
C LEU A 190 -0.17 -13.50 5.21
N ASP A 191 -0.41 -14.82 5.20
CA ASP A 191 -1.54 -15.42 5.93
C ASP A 191 -1.39 -15.20 7.44
N GLU A 192 -0.19 -15.34 7.99
CA GLU A 192 0.06 -15.08 9.41
C GLU A 192 -0.17 -13.62 9.79
N ILE A 193 0.25 -12.66 8.95
CA ILE A 193 -0.06 -11.24 9.12
C ILE A 193 -1.59 -11.03 9.12
N PHE A 194 -2.28 -11.63 8.14
CA PHE A 194 -3.73 -11.51 8.02
C PHE A 194 -4.46 -12.08 9.24
N GLN A 195 -4.02 -13.21 9.78
CA GLN A 195 -4.60 -13.79 10.99
C GLN A 195 -4.49 -12.86 12.20
N VAL A 196 -3.32 -12.21 12.39
CA VAL A 196 -3.11 -11.25 13.48
C VAL A 196 -4.03 -10.04 13.32
N LEU A 197 -4.03 -9.42 12.13
CA LEU A 197 -4.84 -8.23 11.84
C LEU A 197 -6.34 -8.53 11.87
N GLY A 198 -6.77 -9.62 11.24
CA GLY A 198 -8.17 -10.03 11.19
C GLY A 198 -8.74 -10.40 12.56
N ALA A 199 -7.93 -10.97 13.46
CA ALA A 199 -8.36 -11.23 14.84
C ALA A 199 -8.65 -9.94 15.63
N ALA A 200 -8.02 -8.83 15.25
CA ALA A 200 -8.27 -7.49 15.80
C ALA A 200 -9.32 -6.69 15.01
N GLY A 201 -9.93 -7.29 13.98
CA GLY A 201 -10.98 -6.66 13.18
C GLY A 201 -10.48 -5.68 12.13
N PHE A 202 -9.23 -5.78 11.70
CA PHE A 202 -8.73 -5.05 10.55
C PHE A 202 -9.18 -5.67 9.23
N GLU A 203 -9.47 -4.82 8.25
CA GLU A 203 -9.84 -5.19 6.89
C GLU A 203 -8.98 -4.41 5.87
N GLY A 204 -9.08 -4.78 4.60
CA GLY A 204 -8.52 -4.01 3.49
C GLY A 204 -7.87 -4.88 2.41
N ILE A 205 -6.93 -4.29 1.67
CA ILE A 205 -6.35 -4.89 0.47
C ILE A 205 -5.00 -5.50 0.81
N THR A 206 -4.74 -6.70 0.29
CA THR A 206 -3.43 -7.35 0.36
C THR A 206 -2.92 -7.64 -1.04
N MET A 207 -1.68 -7.21 -1.30
CA MET A 207 -0.99 -7.43 -2.57
C MET A 207 0.36 -8.09 -2.35
N CYS A 208 0.78 -8.90 -3.31
CA CYS A 208 2.08 -9.56 -3.31
C CYS A 208 2.74 -9.33 -4.66
N ASN A 209 3.93 -8.73 -4.65
CA ASN A 209 4.76 -8.58 -5.83
C ASN A 209 5.90 -9.61 -5.78
N ASP A 210 5.65 -10.81 -6.32
CA ASP A 210 6.66 -11.83 -6.57
C ASP A 210 6.99 -11.84 -8.07
N PRO A 211 8.15 -11.28 -8.49
CA PRO A 211 8.56 -11.31 -9.89
C PRO A 211 8.89 -12.74 -10.38
N GLY A 212 8.85 -13.74 -9.49
CA GLY A 212 9.21 -15.13 -9.79
C GLY A 212 10.71 -15.37 -9.68
N GLN A 213 11.13 -16.61 -9.95
CA GLN A 213 12.56 -16.93 -10.03
C GLN A 213 13.18 -16.24 -11.24
N PRO A 214 14.33 -15.55 -11.10
CA PRO A 214 15.08 -15.10 -12.25
C PRO A 214 15.42 -16.30 -13.14
N ALA A 215 15.19 -16.17 -14.45
CA ALA A 215 15.57 -17.21 -15.39
C ALA A 215 17.07 -17.51 -15.24
N GLN A 216 17.42 -18.79 -15.10
CA GLN A 216 18.81 -19.23 -15.10
C GLN A 216 19.40 -18.93 -16.50
N GLY A 217 20.16 -17.85 -16.59
CA GLY A 217 21.00 -17.51 -17.74
C GLY A 217 22.29 -18.29 -17.76
#